data_AF-A0A0C9YHX8-F1
#
_entry.id   AF-A0A0C9YHX8-F1
#
_cell.length_a   1.000
_cell.length_b   1.000
_cell.length_c   1.000
_cell.angle_alpha   90.00
_cell.angle_beta   90.00
_cell.angle_gamma   90.00
#
_symmetry.space_group_name_H-M   'P 1'
#
loop_
_entity.id
_entity.type
_entity.pdbx_description
1 polymer ?
#
loop_
_entity_poly.entity_id
_entity_poly.type
_entity_poly.pdbx_seq_one_letter_code
_entity_poly.pdbx_strand_id
1 'polypeptide(L)'
;MRIGGSLFETGCRMECPSIGDFNTISTRAWLHNTVGMTNHCVVGAQCLVVPAEDETLDEYTCIHGPAADRRTWSKGRQVQEADSRTRHAEYLREMLPKFN
;
A
#
# COMPACT_ATOMS: atom_id res chain seq x y z
N MET A 1 8.88 5.27 15.03
CA MET A 1 8.15 5.03 13.78
C MET A 1 8.99 5.53 12.62
N ARG A 2 9.41 4.63 11.71
CA ARG A 2 10.08 5.00 10.44
C ARG A 2 9.05 4.93 9.32
N ILE A 3 8.95 5.96 8.50
CA ILE A 3 7.93 6.07 7.44
C ILE A 3 8.63 6.41 6.13
N GLY A 4 8.55 5.52 5.15
CA GLY A 4 8.91 5.78 3.76
C GLY A 4 7.82 6.56 3.02
N GLY A 5 8.05 6.90 1.76
CA GLY A 5 7.12 7.64 0.90
C GLY A 5 5.86 6.83 0.60
N SER A 6 4.84 6.95 1.46
CA SER A 6 3.58 6.20 1.40
C SER A 6 2.37 7.14 1.37
N LEU A 7 1.27 6.65 0.78
CA LEU A 7 0.00 7.36 0.68
C LEU A 7 -0.94 6.95 1.82
N PHE A 8 -1.46 7.94 2.55
CA PHE A 8 -2.41 7.76 3.65
C PHE A 8 -3.73 8.47 3.32
N GLU A 9 -4.83 7.72 3.28
CA GLU A 9 -6.16 8.28 3.08
C GLU A 9 -6.83 8.72 4.40
N THR A 10 -7.98 9.37 4.29
CA THR A 10 -8.67 9.98 5.45
C THR A 10 -9.11 8.93 6.48
N GLY A 11 -8.79 9.20 7.75
CA GLY A 11 -9.24 8.39 8.88
C GLY A 11 -8.49 7.08 9.08
N CYS A 12 -7.36 6.86 8.42
CA CYS A 12 -6.49 5.72 8.70
C CYS A 12 -5.75 5.88 10.05
N ARG A 13 -5.53 4.78 10.75
CA ARG A 13 -4.76 4.72 12.00
C ARG A 13 -3.62 3.71 11.87
N MET A 14 -2.40 4.19 12.07
CA MET A 14 -1.19 3.39 11.84
C MET A 14 -0.34 3.41 13.12
N GLU A 15 -0.20 2.26 13.76
CA GLU A 15 0.59 2.11 14.98
C GLU A 15 1.89 1.33 14.75
N CYS A 16 2.16 0.98 13.49
CA CYS A 16 3.31 0.19 13.03
C CYS A 16 4.66 0.84 13.41
N PRO A 17 5.69 0.04 13.76
CA PRO A 17 7.03 0.54 14.08
C PRO A 17 7.78 1.04 12.83
N SER A 18 7.55 0.42 11.67
CA SER A 18 8.16 0.76 10.40
C SER A 18 7.20 0.57 9.22
N ILE A 19 7.20 1.54 8.31
CA ILE A 19 6.48 1.53 7.03
C ILE A 19 7.50 1.83 5.93
N GLY A 20 7.57 0.97 4.90
CA GLY A 20 8.41 1.18 3.73
C GLY A 20 7.85 2.17 2.71
N ASP A 21 8.25 2.03 1.44
CA ASP A 21 7.93 2.95 0.35
C ASP A 21 6.79 2.46 -0.55
N PHE A 22 6.09 3.42 -1.16
CA PHE A 22 5.01 3.21 -2.12
C PHE A 22 3.82 2.38 -1.60
N ASN A 23 3.59 2.40 -0.28
CA ASN A 23 2.42 1.78 0.30
C ASN A 23 1.19 2.66 0.14
N THR A 24 0.02 2.04 -0.01
CA THR A 24 -1.27 2.75 -0.08
C THR A 24 -2.17 2.28 1.05
N ILE A 25 -2.52 3.19 1.96
CA ILE A 25 -3.39 2.92 3.10
C ILE A 25 -4.73 3.61 2.85
N SER A 26 -5.78 2.80 2.66
CA SER A 26 -7.11 3.31 2.33
C SER A 26 -7.87 3.86 3.55
N THR A 27 -8.99 4.54 3.29
CA THR A 27 -9.84 5.14 4.33
C THR A 27 -10.22 4.18 5.46
N ARG A 28 -10.18 4.69 6.70
CA ARG A 28 -10.50 3.95 7.94
C ARG A 28 -9.74 2.63 8.15
N ALA A 29 -8.63 2.41 7.46
CA ALA A 29 -7.77 1.26 7.74
C ALA A 29 -7.07 1.43 9.09
N TRP A 30 -6.93 0.33 9.85
CA TRP A 30 -6.22 0.31 11.12
C TRP A 30 -5.18 -0.80 11.13
N LEU A 31 -3.92 -0.42 11.32
CA LEU A 31 -2.82 -1.34 11.56
C LEU A 31 -2.24 -1.20 12.97
N HIS A 32 -2.07 -2.35 13.61
CA HIS A 32 -1.53 -2.47 14.95
C HIS A 32 0.00 -2.30 15.00
N ASN A 33 0.55 -2.08 16.19
CA ASN A 33 1.99 -1.92 16.42
C ASN A 33 2.81 -3.20 16.25
N THR A 34 2.15 -4.36 16.19
CA THR A 34 2.80 -5.65 15.93
C THR A 34 3.10 -5.87 14.46
N VAL A 35 2.62 -4.98 13.57
CA VAL A 35 2.76 -5.14 12.12
C VAL A 35 3.80 -4.19 11.55
N GLY A 36 4.85 -4.73 10.93
CA GLY A 36 5.76 -3.97 10.06
C GLY A 36 5.30 -4.02 8.61
N MET A 37 5.31 -2.89 7.91
CA MET A 37 5.02 -2.85 6.47
C MET A 37 6.30 -2.67 5.66
N THR A 38 6.46 -3.47 4.61
CA THR A 38 7.57 -3.35 3.62
C THR A 38 7.17 -2.39 2.49
N ASN A 39 7.41 -2.74 1.22
CA ASN A 39 7.24 -1.88 0.06
C ASN A 39 6.05 -2.34 -0.82
N HIS A 40 5.42 -1.40 -1.52
CA HIS A 40 4.35 -1.66 -2.49
C HIS A 40 3.14 -2.44 -1.92
N CYS A 41 2.89 -2.32 -0.62
CA CYS A 41 1.74 -2.95 0.02
C CYS A 41 0.49 -2.07 -0.11
N VAL A 42 -0.68 -2.70 -0.25
CA VAL A 42 -1.97 -2.03 -0.33
C VAL A 42 -2.87 -2.51 0.80
N VAL A 43 -3.41 -1.57 1.57
CA VAL A 43 -4.34 -1.86 2.66
C VAL A 43 -5.70 -1.30 2.27
N GLY A 44 -6.68 -2.19 2.15
CA GLY A 44 -8.05 -1.87 1.77
C GLY A 44 -8.78 -1.03 2.82
N ALA A 45 -9.90 -0.44 2.39
CA ALA A 45 -10.70 0.41 3.26
C ALA A 45 -11.33 -0.40 4.40
N GLN A 46 -11.36 0.19 5.60
CA GLN A 46 -11.93 -0.43 6.80
C GLN A 46 -11.30 -1.80 7.17
N CYS A 47 -10.07 -2.06 6.72
CA CYS A 47 -9.34 -3.25 7.14
C CYS A 47 -8.74 -3.06 8.53
N LEU A 48 -8.94 -4.04 9.41
CA LEU A 48 -8.32 -4.09 10.75
C LEU A 48 -7.26 -5.20 10.76
N VAL A 49 -5.99 -4.82 10.85
CA VAL A 49 -4.86 -5.76 10.83
C VAL A 49 -4.27 -5.83 12.23
N VAL A 50 -4.66 -6.85 12.97
CA VAL A 50 -4.20 -7.13 14.34
C VAL A 50 -3.71 -8.58 14.43
N PRO A 51 -2.47 -8.88 14.03
CA PRO A 51 -1.87 -10.19 14.26
C PRO A 51 -1.52 -10.35 15.74
N ALA A 52 -1.64 -11.59 16.23
CA ALA A 52 -1.30 -11.94 17.61
C ALA A 52 0.20 -11.95 17.89
N GLU A 53 1.03 -12.08 16.85
CA GLU A 53 2.49 -12.08 16.91
C GLU A 53 3.07 -10.94 16.08
N ASP A 54 4.33 -10.59 16.36
CA ASP A 54 5.05 -9.59 15.57
C ASP A 54 5.31 -10.14 14.16
N GLU A 55 4.75 -9.47 13.15
CA GLU A 55 4.83 -9.91 11.77
C GLU A 55 5.17 -8.74 10.84
N THR A 56 6.05 -9.01 9.88
CA THR A 56 6.35 -8.10 8.78
C THR A 56 5.62 -8.54 7.52
N LEU A 57 4.80 -7.66 6.94
CA LEU A 57 4.13 -7.92 5.68
C LEU A 57 5.14 -7.96 4.53
N ASP A 58 5.09 -9.02 3.73
CA ASP A 58 5.92 -9.16 2.54
C ASP A 58 5.58 -8.13 1.46
N GLU A 59 6.56 -7.83 0.61
CA GLU A 59 6.39 -6.87 -0.48
C GLU A 59 5.26 -7.28 -1.43
N TYR A 60 4.55 -6.28 -1.98
CA TYR A 60 3.40 -6.51 -2.87
C TYR A 60 2.30 -7.37 -2.23
N THR A 61 2.04 -7.17 -0.93
CA THR A 61 0.88 -7.75 -0.26
C THR A 61 -0.30 -6.80 -0.30
N CYS A 62 -1.45 -7.29 -0.74
CA CYS A 62 -2.73 -6.59 -0.66
C CYS A 62 -3.56 -7.19 0.46
N ILE A 63 -4.00 -6.35 1.39
CA ILE A 63 -4.92 -6.73 2.47
C ILE A 63 -6.29 -6.17 2.14
N HIS A 64 -7.32 -7.01 2.15
CA HIS A 64 -8.67 -6.59 1.81
C HIS A 64 -9.75 -7.28 2.64
N GLY A 65 -10.92 -6.64 2.68
CA GLY A 65 -12.11 -7.20 3.31
C GLY A 65 -12.11 -7.08 4.84
N PRO A 66 -13.23 -7.42 5.47
CA PRO A 66 -13.43 -7.28 6.91
C PRO A 66 -12.62 -8.30 7.73
N ALA A 67 -12.27 -9.46 7.14
CA ALA A 67 -11.45 -10.49 7.77
C ALA A 67 -9.93 -10.24 7.63
N ALA A 68 -9.53 -9.11 7.02
CA ALA A 68 -8.14 -8.81 6.69
C ALA A 68 -7.47 -9.94 5.89
N ASP A 69 -8.17 -10.45 4.87
CA ASP A 69 -7.62 -11.45 3.97
C ASP A 69 -6.43 -10.88 3.22
N ARG A 70 -5.38 -11.70 3.14
CA ARG A 70 -4.11 -11.31 2.54
C ARG A 70 -3.96 -11.97 1.19
N ARG A 71 -3.63 -11.15 0.22
CA ARG A 71 -3.35 -11.58 -1.15
C ARG A 71 -1.98 -11.08 -1.55
N THR A 72 -1.03 -11.97 -1.64
CA THR A 72 0.24 -11.68 -2.31
C THR A 72 -0.03 -11.52 -3.79
N TRP A 73 0.57 -10.50 -4.38
CA TRP A 73 0.46 -10.29 -5.80
C TRP A 73 1.18 -11.43 -6.53
N SER A 74 0.52 -11.98 -7.55
CA SER A 74 1.19 -12.88 -8.48
C SER A 74 2.21 -12.08 -9.30
N LYS A 75 3.36 -12.68 -9.65
CA LYS A 75 4.42 -12.02 -10.45
C LYS A 75 3.90 -11.33 -11.72
N GLY A 76 2.83 -11.86 -12.34
CA GLY A 76 2.18 -11.23 -13.48
C GLY A 76 1.41 -9.94 -13.17
N ARG A 77 0.84 -9.81 -11.96
CA ARG A 77 0.15 -8.58 -11.53
C ARG A 77 1.13 -7.48 -11.17
N GLN A 78 2.29 -7.82 -10.62
CA GLN A 78 3.36 -6.87 -10.33
C GLN A 78 3.82 -6.14 -11.59
N VAL A 79 4.01 -6.88 -12.69
CA VAL A 79 4.34 -6.29 -14.00
C VAL A 79 3.20 -5.43 -14.53
N GLN A 80 1.94 -5.87 -14.37
CA GLN A 80 0.79 -5.09 -14.86
C GLN A 80 0.61 -3.76 -14.13
N GLU A 81 0.91 -3.67 -12.84
CA GLU A 81 0.77 -2.42 -12.11
C GLU A 81 1.95 -1.49 -12.33
N ALA A 82 3.17 -2.01 -12.42
CA ALA A 82 4.31 -1.22 -12.89
C ALA A 82 4.08 -0.67 -14.31
N ASP A 83 3.53 -1.49 -15.21
CA ASP A 83 3.17 -1.09 -16.58
C ASP A 83 2.02 -0.07 -16.57
N SER A 84 1.01 -0.26 -15.71
CA SER A 84 -0.08 0.73 -15.54
C SER A 84 0.45 2.06 -15.02
N ARG A 85 1.34 2.07 -14.00
CA ARG A 85 1.96 3.31 -13.52
C ARG A 85 2.78 4.00 -14.61
N THR A 86 3.52 3.23 -15.41
CA THR A 86 4.31 3.75 -16.53
C THR A 86 3.40 4.39 -17.58
N ARG A 87 2.34 3.70 -17.99
CA ARG A 87 1.36 4.22 -18.95
C ARG A 87 0.62 5.45 -18.44
N HIS A 88 0.29 5.51 -17.15
CA HIS A 88 -0.31 6.69 -16.55
C HIS A 88 0.68 7.88 -16.55
N ALA A 89 1.96 7.65 -16.27
CA ALA A 89 2.99 8.69 -16.36
C ALA A 89 3.22 9.17 -17.79
N GLU A 90 3.21 8.26 -18.77
CA GLU A 90 3.27 8.59 -20.20
C GLU A 90 2.06 9.41 -20.65
N TYR A 91 0.85 8.98 -20.26
CA TYR A 91 -0.37 9.72 -20.57
C TYR A 91 -0.35 11.13 -19.96
N LEU A 92 0.08 11.27 -18.71
CA LEU A 92 0.25 12.59 -18.10
C LEU A 92 1.30 13.42 -18.83
N ARG A 93 2.41 12.82 -19.29
CA ARG A 93 3.43 13.52 -20.08
C ARG A 93 2.88 14.02 -21.43
N GLU A 94 1.97 13.29 -22.06
CA GLU A 94 1.35 13.68 -23.32
C GLU A 94 0.24 14.73 -23.15
N MET A 95 -0.56 14.61 -22.08
CA MET A 95 -1.75 15.43 -21.84
C MET A 95 -1.49 16.68 -21.02
N LEU A 96 -0.42 16.71 -20.21
CA LEU A 96 -0.01 17.93 -19.53
C LEU A 96 0.45 18.94 -20.58
N PRO A 97 -0.11 20.16 -20.58
CA PRO A 97 0.33 21.19 -21.48
C PRO A 97 1.83 21.41 -21.26
N LYS A 98 2.61 21.34 -22.34
CA LYS A 98 4.05 21.58 -22.36
C LYS A 98 4.31 23.07 -22.13
N PHE A 99 4.08 23.53 -20.91
CA PHE A 99 4.58 24.82 -20.49
C PHE A 99 6.08 24.64 -20.24
N ASN A 100 6.86 25.07 -21.23
CA ASN A 100 8.32 25.23 -21.12
C ASN A 100 8.68 26.17 -19.97
#